data_AF-A0AAU6DVP9-F1
#
_entry.id   AF-A0AAU6DVP9-F1
#
_cell.length_a   1.000
_cell.length_b   1.000
_cell.length_c   1.000
_cell.angle_alpha   90.00
_cell.angle_beta   90.00
_cell.angle_gamma   90.00
#
_symmetry.space_group_name_H-M   'P 1'
#
loop_
_entity.id
_entity.type
_entity.pdbx_description
1 polymer ?
#
loop_
_entity_poly.entity_id
_entity_poly.type
_entity_poly.pdbx_seq_one_letter_code
_entity_poly.pdbx_strand_id
1 'polypeptide(L)'
;MTSTMPAHDAAVPGGPPGYVTFEELRVDRPGTADELTSVLAAEVHAWVRHLDGFVSARIHLSLDGTSVVNRVEWSSERAFLDSFTRGPADSPLRSLSDRPGVLSLTSFGGTPAPGVEGPAATEPPGIMSVAKRRVAGHESARALAGLLQESGDWKRRHPGFISAQPCISLDGTTYVNYPQWVSEDAFRSYMADPRNAAGQEAIAALETGPPEFVMCTLVAQIDAAARPGPSYSTGSLTAGAVSALDQVRLFEKKYDPASTAILEGLPVGRDWRCLELGAGAGSVAHWLADRADRGSVLAVDIDTQHLDAGRSRTLTVQQADVMDLECAPGSFDLIFSRAVFEHLKDPEELLDRVLGWLAPGGWLVIEDFYYLPGADSPTAVGRSLVAAYVRHMEEQGADMRWGRRLAATLARKGLDEVGTRVTPAGPGQSAVDNELIGLRMRQEGHTLVESGQVTADELAEFLGLLGTPQGRDMTTLLVSAWGRRPTP
;
A
#
# COMPACT_ATOMS: atom_id res chain seq x y z
N MET A 1 -33.82 27.58 0.92
CA MET A 1 -33.84 26.38 1.78
C MET A 1 -33.21 25.25 0.99
N THR A 2 -31.89 25.18 1.05
CA THR A 2 -31.03 24.23 0.35
C THR A 2 -30.92 22.98 1.22
N SER A 3 -31.48 21.88 0.75
CA SER A 3 -31.44 20.58 1.42
C SER A 3 -30.07 19.94 1.20
N THR A 4 -29.38 19.70 2.31
CA THR A 4 -28.11 18.98 2.43
C THR A 4 -28.26 17.53 1.95
N MET A 5 -27.39 17.09 1.04
CA MET A 5 -27.16 15.68 0.76
C MET A 5 -26.27 15.08 1.87
N PRO A 6 -26.48 13.81 2.26
CA PRO A 6 -25.61 13.17 3.24
C PRO A 6 -24.24 12.85 2.63
N ALA A 7 -23.19 13.07 3.41
CA ALA A 7 -21.83 12.65 3.10
C ALA A 7 -21.79 11.12 3.00
N HIS A 8 -21.27 10.60 1.89
CA HIS A 8 -21.02 9.18 1.70
C HIS A 8 -19.65 8.81 2.26
N ASP A 9 -19.64 7.76 3.07
CA ASP A 9 -18.47 7.12 3.68
C ASP A 9 -17.33 6.91 2.66
N ALA A 10 -16.13 7.34 3.04
CA ALA A 10 -14.91 6.93 2.37
C ALA A 10 -14.71 5.42 2.58
N ALA A 11 -14.47 4.69 1.49
CA ALA A 11 -14.32 3.25 1.52
C ALA A 11 -13.06 2.81 2.30
N VAL A 12 -13.26 1.85 3.21
CA VAL A 12 -12.20 1.14 3.94
C VAL A 12 -11.47 0.17 2.98
N PRO A 13 -10.12 0.14 2.95
CA PRO A 13 -9.38 -0.86 2.19
C PRO A 13 -9.75 -2.29 2.65
N GLY A 14 -10.16 -3.16 1.70
CA GLY A 14 -10.55 -4.56 1.99
C GLY A 14 -12.06 -4.84 2.06
N GLY A 15 -12.92 -3.86 1.76
CA GLY A 15 -14.36 -4.09 1.58
C GLY A 15 -14.70 -4.90 0.31
N PRO A 16 -15.89 -5.55 0.25
CA PRO A 16 -16.35 -6.25 -0.95
C PRO A 16 -16.48 -5.29 -2.14
N PRO A 17 -16.29 -5.75 -3.39
CA PRO A 17 -16.37 -4.88 -4.56
C PRO A 17 -17.77 -4.27 -4.70
N GLY A 18 -17.84 -2.98 -4.99
CA GLY A 18 -19.09 -2.27 -5.23
C GLY A 18 -19.57 -2.34 -6.67
N TYR A 19 -18.70 -2.75 -7.61
CA TYR A 19 -19.03 -2.86 -9.03
C TYR A 19 -18.13 -3.89 -9.74
N VAL A 20 -18.66 -4.62 -10.71
CA VAL A 20 -17.91 -5.63 -11.47
C VAL A 20 -18.22 -5.50 -12.95
N THR A 21 -17.19 -5.59 -13.77
CA THR A 21 -17.30 -5.63 -15.23
C THR A 21 -16.84 -6.95 -15.80
N PHE A 22 -17.44 -7.32 -16.92
CA PHE A 22 -17.09 -8.46 -17.74
C PHE A 22 -16.95 -7.99 -19.19
N GLU A 23 -15.80 -8.22 -19.79
CA GLU A 23 -15.53 -7.98 -21.20
C GLU A 23 -15.25 -9.33 -21.87
N GLU A 24 -16.12 -9.75 -22.78
CA GLU A 24 -15.90 -10.95 -23.61
C GLU A 24 -15.46 -10.52 -25.00
N LEU A 25 -14.24 -10.92 -25.38
CA LEU A 25 -13.70 -10.78 -26.72
C LEU A 25 -13.78 -12.12 -27.42
N ARG A 26 -14.55 -12.19 -28.51
CA ARG A 26 -14.53 -13.35 -29.41
C ARG A 26 -13.47 -13.16 -30.47
N VAL A 27 -12.76 -14.23 -30.78
CA VAL A 27 -11.65 -14.22 -31.73
C VAL A 27 -11.82 -15.27 -32.83
N ASP A 28 -11.10 -15.07 -33.92
CA ASP A 28 -11.08 -15.96 -35.08
C ASP A 28 -10.28 -17.25 -34.86
N ARG A 29 -9.28 -17.22 -33.99
CA ARG A 29 -8.38 -18.36 -33.74
C ARG A 29 -7.71 -18.31 -32.35
N PRO A 30 -7.27 -19.46 -31.79
CA PRO A 30 -6.64 -19.52 -30.47
C PRO A 30 -5.41 -18.61 -30.29
N GLY A 31 -4.55 -18.51 -31.30
CA GLY A 31 -3.36 -17.65 -31.20
C GLY A 31 -3.69 -16.15 -31.05
N THR A 32 -4.86 -15.71 -31.50
CA THR A 32 -5.34 -14.33 -31.24
C THR A 32 -5.80 -14.19 -29.78
N ALA A 33 -6.43 -15.23 -29.22
CA ALA A 33 -6.82 -15.25 -27.81
C ALA A 33 -5.60 -15.18 -26.88
N ASP A 34 -4.56 -15.95 -27.17
CA ASP A 34 -3.30 -15.95 -26.39
C ASP A 34 -2.64 -14.55 -26.39
N GLU A 35 -2.60 -13.89 -27.55
CA GLU A 35 -2.09 -12.52 -27.66
C GLU A 35 -2.93 -11.54 -26.83
N LEU A 36 -4.26 -11.62 -26.91
CA LEU A 36 -5.16 -10.74 -26.15
C LEU A 36 -5.02 -10.93 -24.64
N THR A 37 -4.92 -12.17 -24.15
CA THR A 37 -4.72 -12.43 -22.72
C THR A 37 -3.42 -11.80 -22.22
N SER A 38 -2.36 -11.87 -23.03
CA SER A 38 -1.06 -11.26 -22.74
C SER A 38 -1.14 -9.72 -22.71
N VAL A 39 -1.81 -9.12 -23.70
CA VAL A 39 -2.01 -7.67 -23.77
C VAL A 39 -2.86 -7.16 -22.59
N LEU A 40 -3.96 -7.83 -22.29
CA LEU A 40 -4.81 -7.49 -21.14
C LEU A 40 -4.02 -7.58 -19.83
N ALA A 41 -3.27 -8.66 -19.63
CA ALA A 41 -2.48 -8.84 -18.42
C ALA A 41 -1.39 -7.77 -18.29
N ALA A 42 -0.69 -7.47 -19.39
CA ALA A 42 0.36 -6.45 -19.40
C ALA A 42 -0.19 -5.06 -19.09
N GLU A 43 -1.29 -4.65 -19.71
CA GLU A 43 -1.91 -3.33 -19.50
C GLU A 43 -2.49 -3.19 -18.09
N VAL A 44 -3.19 -4.22 -17.62
CA VAL A 44 -3.74 -4.22 -16.27
C VAL A 44 -2.62 -4.15 -15.24
N HIS A 45 -1.52 -4.88 -15.47
CA HIS A 45 -0.35 -4.84 -14.61
C HIS A 45 0.37 -3.49 -14.67
N ALA A 46 0.51 -2.89 -15.85
CA ALA A 46 1.29 -1.69 -16.06
C ALA A 46 0.64 -0.44 -15.45
N TRP A 47 -0.69 -0.31 -15.51
CA TRP A 47 -1.33 0.93 -15.04
C TRP A 47 -2.72 0.76 -14.40
N VAL A 48 -3.55 -0.18 -14.85
CA VAL A 48 -4.94 -0.30 -14.33
C VAL A 48 -4.95 -0.68 -12.85
N ARG A 49 -4.07 -1.58 -12.43
CA ARG A 49 -3.96 -2.03 -11.03
C ARG A 49 -3.56 -0.93 -10.05
N HIS A 50 -3.08 0.20 -10.55
CA HIS A 50 -2.67 1.37 -9.76
C HIS A 50 -3.77 2.43 -9.65
N LEU A 51 -4.92 2.24 -10.32
CA LEU A 51 -6.01 3.20 -10.28
C LEU A 51 -6.76 3.16 -8.96
N ASP A 52 -7.20 4.33 -8.52
CA ASP A 52 -8.06 4.45 -7.36
C ASP A 52 -9.36 3.68 -7.56
N GLY A 53 -9.63 2.78 -6.62
CA GLY A 53 -10.85 1.99 -6.60
C GLY A 53 -10.82 0.76 -7.50
N PHE A 54 -9.71 0.42 -8.17
CA PHE A 54 -9.49 -0.93 -8.70
C PHE A 54 -9.35 -1.93 -7.53
N VAL A 55 -9.96 -3.12 -7.65
CA VAL A 55 -9.89 -4.18 -6.63
C VAL A 55 -9.10 -5.38 -7.15
N SER A 56 -9.55 -5.99 -8.24
CA SER A 56 -8.87 -7.14 -8.86
C SER A 56 -9.27 -7.29 -10.33
N ALA A 57 -8.46 -7.98 -11.11
CA ALA A 57 -8.79 -8.44 -12.45
C ALA A 57 -8.48 -9.93 -12.60
N ARG A 58 -9.40 -10.65 -13.24
CA ARG A 58 -9.26 -12.06 -13.60
C ARG A 58 -9.42 -12.20 -15.10
N ILE A 59 -8.38 -12.68 -15.76
CA ILE A 59 -8.35 -12.87 -17.21
C ILE A 59 -8.48 -14.36 -17.51
N HIS A 60 -9.42 -14.66 -18.39
CA HIS A 60 -9.83 -16.01 -18.69
C HIS A 60 -9.70 -16.34 -20.16
N LEU A 61 -9.32 -17.59 -20.44
CA LEU A 61 -9.33 -18.16 -21.78
C LEU A 61 -10.38 -19.27 -21.82
N SER A 62 -11.27 -19.19 -22.80
CA SER A 62 -12.26 -20.25 -23.05
C SER A 62 -11.62 -21.58 -23.43
N LEU A 63 -12.26 -22.69 -23.06
CA LEU A 63 -11.73 -24.04 -23.32
C LEU A 63 -11.61 -24.38 -24.81
N ASP A 64 -12.42 -23.75 -25.67
CA ASP A 64 -12.35 -23.90 -27.11
C ASP A 64 -11.37 -22.92 -27.78
N GLY A 65 -10.75 -22.01 -27.00
CA GLY A 65 -9.80 -21.02 -27.48
C GLY A 65 -10.40 -19.90 -28.33
N THR A 66 -11.73 -19.74 -28.33
CA THR A 66 -12.42 -18.77 -29.20
C THR A 66 -12.80 -17.47 -28.51
N SER A 67 -12.68 -17.41 -27.19
CA SER A 67 -13.09 -16.28 -26.36
C SER A 67 -12.09 -15.99 -25.24
N VAL A 68 -11.87 -14.70 -25.00
CA VAL A 68 -11.15 -14.17 -23.83
C VAL A 68 -12.15 -13.39 -22.97
N VAL A 69 -12.17 -13.66 -21.67
CA VAL A 69 -13.01 -12.90 -20.73
C VAL A 69 -12.14 -12.16 -19.72
N ASN A 70 -12.27 -10.84 -19.69
CA ASN A 70 -11.66 -9.99 -18.66
C ASN A 70 -12.73 -9.61 -17.64
N ARG A 71 -12.59 -10.08 -16.41
CA ARG A 71 -13.49 -9.75 -15.30
C ARG A 71 -12.76 -8.82 -14.34
N VAL A 72 -13.25 -7.60 -14.16
CA VAL A 72 -12.62 -6.60 -13.30
C VAL A 72 -13.55 -6.19 -12.16
N GLU A 73 -13.02 -6.20 -10.95
CA GLU A 73 -13.70 -5.75 -9.74
C GLU A 73 -13.26 -4.33 -9.39
N TRP A 74 -14.24 -3.50 -9.05
CA TRP A 74 -14.06 -2.10 -8.67
C TRP A 74 -14.80 -1.82 -7.36
N SER A 75 -14.27 -0.85 -6.61
CA SER A 75 -14.92 -0.32 -5.40
C SER A 75 -16.25 0.36 -5.69
N SER A 76 -16.43 0.92 -6.89
CA SER A 76 -17.67 1.58 -7.33
C SER A 76 -17.74 1.68 -8.85
N GLU A 77 -18.95 1.92 -9.39
CA GLU A 77 -19.15 2.23 -10.81
C GLU A 77 -18.36 3.47 -11.23
N ARG A 78 -18.29 4.48 -10.36
CA ARG A 78 -17.53 5.71 -10.62
C ARG A 78 -16.04 5.44 -10.82
N ALA A 79 -15.45 4.57 -10.00
CA ALA A 79 -14.04 4.19 -10.16
C ALA A 79 -13.78 3.52 -11.52
N PHE A 80 -14.70 2.65 -11.96
CA PHE A 80 -14.65 2.07 -13.30
C PHE A 80 -14.76 3.14 -14.40
N LEU A 81 -15.72 4.06 -14.31
CA LEU A 81 -15.90 5.10 -15.32
C LEU A 81 -14.69 6.07 -15.39
N ASP A 82 -14.12 6.42 -14.24
CA ASP A 82 -12.93 7.27 -14.17
C ASP A 82 -11.71 6.61 -14.85
N SER A 83 -11.62 5.28 -14.87
CA SER A 83 -10.52 4.54 -15.51
C SER A 83 -10.35 4.87 -16.99
N PHE A 84 -11.44 5.12 -17.72
CA PHE A 84 -11.41 5.49 -19.14
C PHE A 84 -10.72 6.83 -19.40
N THR A 85 -10.70 7.72 -18.40
CA THR A 85 -10.11 9.06 -18.53
C THR A 85 -8.67 9.13 -18.02
N ARG A 86 -8.27 8.20 -17.14
CA ARG A 86 -6.97 8.21 -16.47
C ARG A 86 -5.91 7.34 -17.15
N GLY A 87 -6.31 6.42 -18.02
CA GLY A 87 -5.38 5.56 -18.74
C GLY A 87 -4.56 6.29 -19.81
N PRO A 88 -3.36 5.78 -20.15
CA PRO A 88 -2.55 6.30 -21.25
C PRO A 88 -3.38 6.47 -22.54
N ALA A 89 -3.16 7.57 -23.26
CA ALA A 89 -3.92 7.89 -24.46
C ALA A 89 -3.73 6.85 -25.58
N ASP A 90 -2.56 6.21 -25.60
CA ASP A 90 -2.12 5.17 -26.52
C ASP A 90 -2.30 3.74 -25.98
N SER A 91 -2.99 3.57 -24.85
CA SER A 91 -3.21 2.24 -24.25
C SER A 91 -3.92 1.30 -25.25
N PRO A 92 -3.36 0.10 -25.49
CA PRO A 92 -3.99 -0.97 -26.25
C PRO A 92 -5.41 -1.35 -25.78
N LEU A 93 -5.76 -1.08 -24.51
CA LEU A 93 -7.11 -1.35 -23.99
C LEU A 93 -8.19 -0.52 -24.69
N ARG A 94 -7.83 0.65 -25.24
CA ARG A 94 -8.79 1.56 -25.90
C ARG A 94 -9.23 1.10 -27.29
N SER A 95 -8.47 0.20 -27.91
CA SER A 95 -8.69 -0.24 -29.29
C SER A 95 -8.80 -1.76 -29.42
N LEU A 96 -9.14 -2.46 -28.32
CA LEU A 96 -9.26 -3.92 -28.30
C LEU A 96 -10.23 -4.46 -29.35
N SER A 97 -11.38 -3.78 -29.56
CA SER A 97 -12.37 -4.16 -30.57
C SER A 97 -11.86 -4.08 -32.01
N ASP A 98 -10.86 -3.24 -32.25
CA ASP A 98 -10.36 -2.94 -33.58
C ASP A 98 -9.12 -3.78 -33.94
N ARG A 99 -8.65 -4.61 -33.00
CA ARG A 99 -7.48 -5.46 -33.20
C ARG A 99 -7.75 -6.54 -34.24
N PRO A 100 -6.78 -6.86 -35.13
CA PRO A 100 -6.90 -7.97 -36.07
C PRO A 100 -7.24 -9.28 -35.35
N GLY A 101 -8.23 -10.01 -35.88
CA GLY A 101 -8.68 -11.29 -35.33
C GLY A 101 -9.73 -11.18 -34.22
N VAL A 102 -10.03 -9.97 -33.71
CA VAL A 102 -11.17 -9.75 -32.81
C VAL A 102 -12.45 -9.65 -33.62
N LEU A 103 -13.37 -10.59 -33.37
CA LEU A 103 -14.67 -10.67 -34.06
C LEU A 103 -15.73 -9.81 -33.40
N SER A 104 -15.71 -9.73 -32.07
CA SER A 104 -16.62 -8.90 -31.29
C SER A 104 -16.10 -8.67 -29.88
N LEU A 105 -16.38 -7.49 -29.33
CA LEU A 105 -16.25 -7.17 -27.91
C LEU A 105 -17.64 -6.92 -27.33
N THR A 106 -18.01 -7.67 -26.30
CA THR A 106 -19.20 -7.39 -25.49
C THR A 106 -18.78 -7.01 -24.09
N SER A 107 -19.34 -5.93 -23.57
CA SER A 107 -19.05 -5.44 -22.22
C SER A 107 -20.33 -5.42 -21.39
N PHE A 108 -20.18 -5.82 -20.13
CA PHE A 108 -21.23 -5.80 -19.13
C PHE A 108 -20.65 -5.21 -17.84
N GLY A 109 -21.46 -4.41 -17.14
CA GLY A 109 -21.11 -3.88 -15.83
C GLY A 109 -22.33 -3.92 -14.90
N GLY A 110 -22.10 -4.22 -13.63
CA GLY A 110 -23.18 -4.40 -12.68
C GLY A 110 -22.72 -4.44 -11.23
N THR A 111 -23.70 -4.55 -10.34
CA THR A 111 -23.47 -4.68 -8.90
C THR A 111 -23.46 -6.16 -8.48
N PRO A 112 -22.49 -6.58 -7.64
CA PRO A 112 -22.50 -7.91 -7.07
C PRO A 112 -23.77 -8.16 -6.24
N ALA A 113 -24.30 -9.38 -6.36
CA ALA A 113 -25.35 -9.89 -5.49
C ALA A 113 -24.78 -11.00 -4.58
N PRO A 114 -25.45 -11.33 -3.46
CA PRO A 114 -24.99 -12.39 -2.57
C PRO A 114 -24.74 -13.72 -3.32
N GLY A 115 -23.55 -14.28 -3.14
CA GLY A 115 -23.11 -15.54 -3.75
C GLY A 115 -23.16 -16.74 -2.81
N VAL A 116 -22.70 -17.89 -3.31
CA VAL A 116 -22.57 -19.13 -2.53
C VAL A 116 -21.12 -19.54 -2.54
N GLU A 117 -20.59 -19.91 -1.37
CA GLU A 117 -19.24 -20.46 -1.22
C GLU A 117 -19.34 -21.97 -1.02
N GLY A 118 -18.44 -22.72 -1.66
CA GLY A 118 -18.38 -24.17 -1.59
C GLY A 118 -17.36 -24.67 -0.57
N PRO A 119 -17.26 -26.00 -0.40
CA PRO A 119 -16.30 -26.61 0.54
C PRO A 119 -14.84 -26.41 0.11
N ALA A 120 -14.59 -26.08 -1.16
CA ALA A 120 -13.25 -25.84 -1.70
C ALA A 120 -12.95 -24.34 -1.88
N ALA A 121 -13.58 -23.45 -1.11
CA ALA A 121 -13.45 -21.99 -1.27
C ALA A 121 -12.01 -21.46 -1.20
N THR A 122 -11.10 -22.18 -0.55
CA THR A 122 -9.67 -21.81 -0.43
C THR A 122 -8.78 -22.45 -1.51
N GLU A 123 -9.33 -23.30 -2.37
CA GLU A 123 -8.58 -23.95 -3.45
C GLU A 123 -8.56 -23.08 -4.71
N PRO A 124 -7.48 -23.14 -5.51
CA PRO A 124 -7.43 -22.44 -6.79
C PRO A 124 -8.45 -23.02 -7.78
N PRO A 125 -9.10 -22.17 -8.60
CA PRO A 125 -10.06 -22.66 -9.57
C PRO A 125 -9.36 -23.31 -10.76
N GLY A 126 -9.79 -24.52 -11.11
CA GLY A 126 -9.37 -25.22 -12.32
C GLY A 126 -10.27 -24.92 -13.52
N ILE A 127 -11.56 -24.66 -13.27
CA ILE A 127 -12.54 -24.33 -14.31
C ILE A 127 -13.59 -23.37 -13.78
N MET A 128 -14.03 -22.44 -14.62
CA MET A 128 -15.07 -21.47 -14.30
C MET A 128 -16.03 -21.31 -15.46
N SER A 129 -17.25 -20.89 -15.15
CA SER A 129 -18.23 -20.51 -16.15
C SER A 129 -18.57 -19.03 -16.00
N VAL A 130 -18.69 -18.32 -17.12
CA VAL A 130 -19.38 -17.03 -17.17
C VAL A 130 -20.75 -17.28 -17.78
N ALA A 131 -21.78 -17.33 -16.93
CA ALA A 131 -23.14 -17.66 -17.32
C ALA A 131 -23.99 -16.38 -17.39
N LYS A 132 -24.17 -15.84 -18.60
CA LYS A 132 -24.94 -14.62 -18.87
C LYS A 132 -26.39 -14.97 -19.21
N ARG A 133 -27.33 -14.29 -18.56
CA ARG A 133 -28.78 -14.49 -18.73
C ARG A 133 -29.46 -13.14 -18.93
N ARG A 134 -30.29 -13.05 -19.96
CA ARG A 134 -31.14 -11.88 -20.21
C ARG A 134 -32.46 -12.06 -19.47
N VAL A 135 -32.90 -11.02 -18.79
CA VAL A 135 -34.13 -11.04 -17.99
C VAL A 135 -34.96 -9.77 -18.23
N ALA A 136 -36.21 -9.77 -17.79
CA ALA A 136 -37.14 -8.66 -18.03
C ALA A 136 -36.78 -7.39 -17.24
N GLY A 137 -36.05 -7.51 -16.14
CA GLY A 137 -35.62 -6.39 -15.32
C GLY A 137 -35.17 -6.83 -13.92
N HIS A 138 -34.95 -5.84 -13.05
CA HIS A 138 -34.38 -6.01 -11.72
C HIS A 138 -35.07 -7.05 -10.84
N GLU A 139 -36.40 -7.18 -10.94
CA GLU A 139 -37.16 -8.15 -10.16
C GLU A 139 -36.77 -9.59 -10.56
N SER A 140 -36.78 -9.89 -11.86
CA SER A 140 -36.35 -11.19 -12.39
C SER A 140 -34.87 -11.47 -12.10
N ALA A 141 -34.00 -10.46 -12.20
CA ALA A 141 -32.57 -10.60 -11.86
C ALA A 141 -32.37 -10.95 -10.37
N ARG A 142 -33.10 -10.28 -9.47
CA ARG A 142 -33.07 -10.59 -8.03
C ARG A 142 -33.67 -11.95 -7.73
N ALA A 143 -34.72 -12.36 -8.45
CA ALA A 143 -35.28 -13.71 -8.33
C ALA A 143 -34.26 -14.79 -8.72
N LEU A 144 -33.48 -14.58 -9.79
CA LEU A 144 -32.38 -15.49 -10.15
C LEU A 144 -31.30 -15.57 -9.05
N ALA A 145 -30.93 -14.43 -8.45
CA ALA A 145 -30.02 -14.43 -7.30
C ALA A 145 -30.61 -15.18 -6.09
N GLY A 146 -31.92 -15.04 -5.85
CA GLY A 146 -32.65 -15.79 -4.83
C GLY A 146 -32.60 -17.31 -5.05
N LEU A 147 -32.89 -17.77 -6.28
CA LEU A 147 -32.78 -19.19 -6.63
C LEU A 147 -31.35 -19.75 -6.43
N LEU A 148 -30.32 -18.94 -6.68
CA LEU A 148 -28.94 -19.31 -6.38
C LEU A 148 -28.71 -19.50 -4.87
N GLN A 149 -29.27 -18.62 -4.04
CA GLN A 149 -29.18 -18.73 -2.57
C GLN A 149 -29.96 -19.92 -2.03
N GLU A 150 -31.19 -20.15 -2.49
CA GLU A 150 -32.03 -21.29 -2.09
C GLU A 150 -31.37 -22.63 -2.41
N SER A 151 -30.73 -22.71 -3.57
CA SER A 151 -29.95 -23.88 -3.96
C SER A 151 -28.57 -23.95 -3.27
N GLY A 152 -28.22 -22.98 -2.44
CA GLY A 152 -26.94 -22.90 -1.73
C GLY A 152 -26.70 -24.05 -0.76
N ASP A 153 -27.74 -24.57 -0.11
CA ASP A 153 -27.62 -25.61 0.93
C ASP A 153 -26.89 -26.86 0.48
N TRP A 154 -27.13 -27.32 -0.75
CA TRP A 154 -26.43 -28.49 -1.28
C TRP A 154 -25.12 -28.13 -1.96
N LYS A 155 -25.05 -26.95 -2.62
CA LYS A 155 -23.84 -26.46 -3.31
C LYS A 155 -22.69 -26.24 -2.33
N ARG A 156 -22.98 -25.68 -1.15
CA ARG A 156 -22.05 -25.51 -0.02
C ARG A 156 -21.40 -26.82 0.46
N ARG A 157 -21.96 -27.97 0.10
CA ARG A 157 -21.47 -29.30 0.46
C ARG A 157 -21.03 -30.14 -0.74
N HIS A 158 -21.13 -29.61 -1.97
CA HIS A 158 -20.77 -30.37 -3.16
C HIS A 158 -19.24 -30.40 -3.33
N PRO A 159 -18.61 -31.59 -3.38
CA PRO A 159 -17.16 -31.70 -3.54
C PRO A 159 -16.64 -30.92 -4.76
N GLY A 160 -15.52 -30.22 -4.58
CA GLY A 160 -14.85 -29.47 -5.64
C GLY A 160 -15.56 -28.21 -6.14
N PHE A 161 -16.71 -27.83 -5.55
CA PHE A 161 -17.31 -26.51 -5.77
C PHE A 161 -16.58 -25.45 -4.93
N ILE A 162 -16.17 -24.34 -5.56
CA ILE A 162 -15.40 -23.27 -4.90
C ILE A 162 -16.35 -22.12 -4.54
N SER A 163 -17.03 -21.54 -5.53
CA SER A 163 -17.98 -20.46 -5.31
C SER A 163 -18.90 -20.26 -6.51
N ALA A 164 -19.97 -19.48 -6.32
CA ALA A 164 -20.79 -18.89 -7.37
C ALA A 164 -21.13 -17.44 -7.00
N GLN A 165 -20.67 -16.51 -7.83
CA GLN A 165 -20.77 -15.07 -7.57
C GLN A 165 -21.67 -14.40 -8.64
N PRO A 166 -22.90 -14.00 -8.27
CA PRO A 166 -23.80 -13.33 -9.19
C PRO A 166 -23.55 -11.82 -9.28
N CYS A 167 -23.83 -11.24 -10.43
CA CYS A 167 -23.79 -9.82 -10.71
C CYS A 167 -25.03 -9.41 -11.53
N ILE A 168 -25.61 -8.25 -11.22
CA ILE A 168 -26.82 -7.72 -11.88
C ILE A 168 -26.47 -6.39 -12.54
N SER A 169 -26.79 -6.24 -13.83
CA SER A 169 -26.59 -4.96 -14.53
C SER A 169 -27.38 -3.83 -13.88
N LEU A 170 -26.91 -2.59 -14.06
CA LEU A 170 -27.57 -1.40 -13.50
C LEU A 170 -28.98 -1.15 -14.03
N ASP A 171 -29.28 -1.60 -15.25
CA ASP A 171 -30.63 -1.58 -15.82
C ASP A 171 -31.48 -2.81 -15.39
N GLY A 172 -30.86 -3.78 -14.71
CA GLY A 172 -31.45 -5.02 -14.23
C GLY A 172 -31.80 -6.03 -15.32
N THR A 173 -31.44 -5.78 -16.58
CA THR A 173 -31.84 -6.64 -17.72
C THR A 173 -30.87 -7.80 -17.96
N THR A 174 -29.73 -7.80 -17.30
CA THR A 174 -28.69 -8.82 -17.43
C THR A 174 -28.26 -9.34 -16.07
N TYR A 175 -28.30 -10.66 -15.92
CA TYR A 175 -27.78 -11.38 -14.77
C TYR A 175 -26.60 -12.23 -15.22
N VAL A 176 -25.47 -12.10 -14.54
CA VAL A 176 -24.28 -12.93 -14.78
C VAL A 176 -23.98 -13.72 -13.54
N ASN A 177 -23.87 -15.05 -13.66
CA ASN A 177 -23.32 -15.89 -12.60
C ASN A 177 -21.92 -16.36 -12.97
N TYR A 178 -21.02 -16.30 -11.99
CA TYR A 178 -19.63 -16.72 -12.12
C TYR A 178 -19.30 -17.86 -11.15
N PRO A 179 -19.67 -19.11 -11.48
CA PRO A 179 -19.31 -20.28 -10.68
C PRO A 179 -17.91 -20.81 -11.01
N GLN A 180 -17.28 -21.38 -9.98
CA GLN A 180 -15.90 -21.87 -9.99
C GLN A 180 -15.81 -23.28 -9.38
N TRP A 181 -14.99 -24.13 -9.98
CA TRP A 181 -14.69 -25.48 -9.51
C TRP A 181 -13.20 -25.77 -9.58
N VAL A 182 -12.73 -26.68 -8.73
CA VAL A 182 -11.32 -27.07 -8.65
C VAL A 182 -10.84 -27.83 -9.90
N SER A 183 -11.75 -28.44 -10.66
CA SER A 183 -11.43 -29.20 -11.87
C SER A 183 -12.63 -29.39 -12.79
N GLU A 184 -12.38 -29.77 -14.05
CA GLU A 184 -13.43 -30.14 -15.01
C GLU A 184 -14.26 -31.34 -14.53
N ASP A 185 -13.65 -32.31 -13.85
CA ASP A 185 -14.37 -33.45 -13.29
C ASP A 185 -15.31 -33.04 -12.16
N ALA A 186 -14.89 -32.10 -11.30
CA ALA A 186 -15.77 -31.53 -10.27
C ALA A 186 -16.96 -30.79 -10.90
N PHE A 187 -16.73 -30.03 -11.97
CA PHE A 187 -17.79 -29.39 -12.75
C PHE A 187 -18.75 -30.42 -13.37
N ARG A 188 -18.24 -31.46 -14.04
CA ARG A 188 -19.08 -32.53 -14.64
C ARG A 188 -19.91 -33.26 -13.59
N SER A 189 -19.31 -33.59 -12.45
CA SER A 189 -20.01 -34.19 -11.31
C SER A 189 -21.12 -33.28 -10.79
N TYR A 190 -20.83 -31.98 -10.66
CA TYR A 190 -21.80 -30.98 -10.23
C TYR A 190 -22.98 -30.87 -11.21
N MET A 191 -22.70 -30.89 -12.52
CA MET A 191 -23.73 -30.81 -13.55
C MET A 191 -24.60 -32.07 -13.63
N ALA A 192 -24.03 -33.23 -13.30
CA ALA A 192 -24.75 -34.51 -13.24
C ALA A 192 -25.63 -34.66 -11.98
N ASP A 193 -25.49 -33.80 -10.98
CA ASP A 193 -26.30 -33.84 -9.77
C ASP A 193 -27.78 -33.54 -10.10
N PRO A 194 -28.73 -34.43 -9.76
CA PRO A 194 -30.16 -34.21 -10.06
C PRO A 194 -30.74 -32.92 -9.46
N ARG A 195 -30.16 -32.43 -8.36
CA ARG A 195 -30.57 -31.16 -7.72
C ARG A 195 -30.24 -29.94 -8.57
N ASN A 196 -29.23 -30.05 -9.45
CA ASN A 196 -28.91 -29.00 -10.41
C ASN A 196 -29.99 -28.90 -11.50
N ALA A 197 -30.48 -30.04 -11.99
CA ALA A 197 -31.55 -30.09 -13.00
C ALA A 197 -32.88 -29.55 -12.45
N ALA A 198 -33.21 -29.86 -11.19
CA ALA A 198 -34.45 -29.41 -10.54
C ALA A 198 -34.62 -27.89 -10.50
N GLY A 199 -33.53 -27.12 -10.48
CA GLY A 199 -33.57 -25.65 -10.48
C GLY A 199 -33.66 -25.00 -11.86
N GLN A 200 -33.44 -25.74 -12.96
CA GLN A 200 -33.32 -25.13 -14.30
C GLN A 200 -34.64 -24.60 -14.85
N GLU A 201 -35.77 -25.23 -14.52
CA GLU A 201 -37.09 -24.78 -15.00
C GLU A 201 -37.46 -23.41 -14.42
N ALA A 202 -37.24 -23.22 -13.11
CA ALA A 202 -37.47 -21.95 -12.45
C ALA A 202 -36.54 -20.83 -12.96
N ILE A 203 -35.29 -21.19 -13.29
CA ILE A 203 -34.34 -20.27 -13.91
C ILE A 203 -34.83 -19.86 -15.31
N ALA A 204 -35.17 -20.84 -16.16
CA ALA A 204 -35.60 -20.60 -17.54
C ALA A 204 -36.87 -19.74 -17.62
N ALA A 205 -37.78 -19.87 -16.66
CA ALA A 205 -38.99 -19.05 -16.58
C ALA A 205 -38.72 -17.55 -16.37
N LEU A 206 -37.54 -17.18 -15.85
CA LEU A 206 -37.13 -15.79 -15.61
C LEU A 206 -36.35 -15.20 -16.80
N GLU A 207 -35.97 -16.02 -17.77
CA GLU A 207 -35.16 -15.63 -18.92
C GLU A 207 -36.02 -15.07 -20.06
N THR A 208 -35.54 -14.01 -20.70
CA THR A 208 -36.18 -13.41 -21.88
C THR A 208 -35.55 -13.88 -23.19
N GLY A 209 -34.55 -14.75 -23.12
CA GLY A 209 -33.83 -15.32 -24.26
C GLY A 209 -32.90 -16.44 -23.82
N PRO A 210 -32.24 -17.13 -24.77
CA PRO A 210 -31.32 -18.22 -24.45
C PRO A 210 -30.12 -17.71 -23.61
N PRO A 211 -29.70 -18.45 -22.57
CA PRO A 211 -28.50 -18.12 -21.82
C PRO A 211 -27.23 -18.34 -22.63
N GLU A 212 -26.21 -17.54 -22.34
CA GLU A 212 -24.87 -17.66 -22.93
C GLU A 212 -23.89 -18.14 -21.86
N PHE A 213 -23.10 -19.16 -22.20
CA PHE A 213 -22.09 -19.72 -21.31
C PHE A 213 -20.73 -19.68 -21.97
N VAL A 214 -19.74 -19.14 -21.25
CA VAL A 214 -18.33 -19.28 -21.60
C VAL A 214 -17.68 -20.13 -20.53
N MET A 215 -17.22 -21.32 -20.90
CA MET A 215 -16.44 -22.18 -20.03
C MET A 215 -14.95 -21.87 -20.22
N CYS A 216 -14.24 -21.59 -19.13
CA CYS A 216 -12.90 -21.04 -19.21
C CYS A 216 -11.98 -21.46 -18.06
N THR A 217 -10.68 -21.25 -18.25
CA THR A 217 -9.64 -21.36 -17.23
C THR A 217 -9.13 -19.97 -16.84
N LEU A 218 -8.44 -19.88 -15.71
CA LEU A 218 -7.79 -18.65 -15.24
C LEU A 218 -6.39 -18.58 -15.87
N VAL A 219 -6.14 -17.52 -16.64
CA VAL A 219 -4.82 -17.27 -17.27
C VAL A 219 -4.00 -16.32 -16.43
N ALA A 220 -4.63 -15.26 -15.90
CA ALA A 220 -3.97 -14.30 -15.03
C ALA A 220 -4.94 -13.79 -13.95
N GLN A 221 -4.41 -13.63 -12.74
CA GLN A 221 -5.04 -12.92 -11.64
C GLN A 221 -4.14 -11.76 -11.25
N ILE A 222 -4.69 -10.54 -11.24
CA ILE A 222 -3.98 -9.32 -10.92
C ILE A 222 -4.79 -8.59 -9.86
N ASP A 223 -4.29 -8.59 -8.64
CA ASP A 223 -4.89 -7.82 -7.56
C ASP A 223 -4.40 -6.37 -7.61
N ALA A 224 -5.17 -5.47 -7.01
CA ALA A 224 -4.76 -4.08 -6.85
C ALA A 224 -3.29 -4.04 -6.41
N ALA A 225 -2.50 -3.16 -7.04
CA ALA A 225 -1.20 -2.87 -6.47
C ALA A 225 -1.44 -2.54 -5.00
N ALA A 226 -0.61 -3.09 -4.11
CA ALA A 226 -0.60 -2.65 -2.74
C ALA A 226 -0.59 -1.13 -2.82
N ARG A 227 -1.69 -0.51 -2.40
CA ARG A 227 -1.70 0.93 -2.29
C ARG A 227 -0.50 1.18 -1.38
N PRO A 228 0.47 2.00 -1.78
CA PRO A 228 1.24 2.65 -0.74
C PRO A 228 0.17 3.20 0.21
N GLY A 229 0.39 3.08 1.52
CA GLY A 229 -0.42 3.87 2.44
C GLY A 229 -0.41 5.35 2.01
N PRO A 230 -0.96 6.28 2.80
CA PRO A 230 -0.45 7.65 2.69
C PRO A 230 1.08 7.59 2.54
N SER A 231 1.62 8.05 1.39
CA SER A 231 2.99 7.74 1.02
C SER A 231 3.90 8.50 1.97
N TYR A 232 4.33 7.80 3.01
CA TYR A 232 5.54 8.12 3.71
C TYR A 232 6.63 7.31 3.04
N SER A 233 7.76 7.94 2.74
CA SER A 233 8.97 7.18 2.51
C SER A 233 9.22 6.38 3.79
N THR A 234 9.13 5.05 3.75
CA THR A 234 9.30 4.21 4.95
C THR A 234 10.77 4.15 5.41
N GLY A 235 11.58 5.17 5.08
CA GLY A 235 12.97 5.26 5.46
C GLY A 235 13.70 3.93 5.26
N SER A 236 13.63 3.31 4.09
CA SER A 236 14.44 2.12 3.76
C SER A 236 14.30 0.99 4.81
N LEU A 237 13.11 0.40 4.94
CA LEU A 237 12.90 -0.78 5.80
C LEU A 237 12.12 -1.88 5.07
N THR A 238 12.54 -2.30 3.87
CA THR A 238 12.04 -3.55 3.30
C THR A 238 13.05 -4.33 2.43
N ALA A 239 13.14 -5.63 2.75
CA ALA A 239 13.56 -6.80 1.97
C ALA A 239 14.93 -6.81 1.26
N GLY A 240 15.94 -7.30 2.00
CA GLY A 240 17.21 -7.83 1.49
C GLY A 240 17.83 -8.76 2.53
N ALA A 241 18.85 -9.56 2.19
CA ALA A 241 19.41 -10.68 2.99
C ALA A 241 20.04 -10.35 4.37
N VAL A 242 19.80 -9.14 4.90
CA VAL A 242 20.19 -8.66 6.24
C VAL A 242 18.93 -8.20 6.96
N SER A 243 18.79 -8.53 8.24
CA SER A 243 17.57 -8.25 9.01
C SER A 243 17.26 -6.75 9.04
N ALA A 244 15.99 -6.35 8.85
CA ALA A 244 15.53 -4.98 9.05
C ALA A 244 15.93 -4.44 10.44
N LEU A 245 15.97 -5.31 11.44
CA LEU A 245 16.45 -5.01 12.79
C LEU A 245 17.93 -4.58 12.83
N ASP A 246 18.81 -5.17 12.02
CA ASP A 246 20.23 -4.83 12.02
C ASP A 246 20.46 -3.43 11.46
N GLN A 247 19.68 -3.04 10.45
CA GLN A 247 19.69 -1.69 9.90
C GLN A 247 19.21 -0.66 10.93
N VAL A 248 18.08 -0.93 11.61
CA VAL A 248 17.57 -0.06 12.68
C VAL A 248 18.59 0.08 13.80
N ARG A 249 19.21 -1.02 14.24
CA ARG A 249 20.25 -0.99 15.30
C ARG A 249 21.51 -0.22 14.91
N LEU A 250 21.92 -0.29 13.63
CA LEU A 250 23.04 0.52 13.14
C LEU A 250 22.68 2.01 13.09
N PHE A 251 21.44 2.33 12.73
CA PHE A 251 20.91 3.69 12.78
C PHE A 251 20.88 4.23 14.21
N GLU A 252 20.33 3.48 15.16
CA GLU A 252 20.36 3.79 16.60
C GLU A 252 21.80 4.01 17.10
N LYS A 253 22.70 3.06 16.83
CA LYS A 253 24.12 3.17 17.20
C LYS A 253 24.79 4.44 16.66
N LYS A 254 24.41 4.89 15.46
CA LYS A 254 24.97 6.10 14.84
C LYS A 254 24.44 7.37 15.50
N TYR A 255 23.13 7.45 15.75
CA TYR A 255 22.48 8.72 16.07
C TYR A 255 22.14 8.87 17.56
N ASP A 256 21.99 7.78 18.32
CA ASP A 256 21.67 7.83 19.76
C ASP A 256 22.61 8.71 20.57
N PRO A 257 23.94 8.67 20.40
CA PRO A 257 24.82 9.54 21.17
C PRO A 257 24.53 11.03 20.97
N ALA A 258 24.08 11.43 19.77
CA ALA A 258 23.70 12.82 19.49
C ALA A 258 22.35 13.15 20.13
N SER A 259 21.36 12.26 19.97
CA SER A 259 20.01 12.41 20.52
C SER A 259 20.03 12.48 22.05
N THR A 260 20.69 11.53 22.72
CA THR A 260 20.75 11.49 24.19
C THR A 260 21.55 12.66 24.75
N ALA A 261 22.62 13.12 24.08
CA ALA A 261 23.36 14.30 24.52
C ALA A 261 22.55 15.61 24.42
N ILE A 262 21.51 15.67 23.60
CA ILE A 262 20.55 16.79 23.59
C ILE A 262 19.59 16.62 24.76
N LEU A 263 18.97 15.45 24.88
CA LEU A 263 18.00 15.14 25.94
C LEU A 263 18.59 15.28 27.35
N GLU A 264 19.85 14.93 27.55
CA GLU A 264 20.58 15.13 28.81
C GLU A 264 20.80 16.61 29.17
N GLY A 265 20.86 17.48 28.17
CA GLY A 265 20.96 18.93 28.35
C GLY A 265 19.61 19.59 28.70
N LEU A 266 18.50 18.88 28.53
CA LEU A 266 17.16 19.35 28.86
C LEU A 266 16.78 18.93 30.30
N PRO A 267 15.84 19.63 30.96
CA PRO A 267 15.46 19.35 32.35
C PRO A 267 14.53 18.13 32.49
N VAL A 268 14.78 17.04 31.75
CA VAL A 268 13.95 15.83 31.75
C VAL A 268 13.88 15.24 33.16
N GLY A 269 12.70 15.33 33.76
CA GLY A 269 12.43 14.90 35.13
C GLY A 269 12.11 13.41 35.22
N ARG A 270 12.19 12.88 36.45
CA ARG A 270 11.89 11.46 36.73
C ARG A 270 10.41 11.11 36.64
N ASP A 271 9.55 12.10 36.82
CA ASP A 271 8.10 12.03 36.83
C ASP A 271 7.47 12.48 35.50
N TRP A 272 8.28 12.77 34.49
CA TRP A 272 7.82 13.29 33.20
C TRP A 272 7.05 12.25 32.39
N ARG A 273 6.07 12.75 31.63
CA ARG A 273 5.31 12.00 30.63
C ARG A 273 5.93 12.25 29.27
N CYS A 274 6.55 11.23 28.70
CA CYS A 274 7.27 11.32 27.44
C CYS A 274 6.48 10.62 26.32
N LEU A 275 6.52 11.19 25.12
CA LEU A 275 6.06 10.56 23.89
C LEU A 275 7.23 10.45 22.92
N GLU A 276 7.42 9.27 22.35
CA GLU A 276 8.29 9.06 21.20
C GLU A 276 7.47 8.68 19.97
N LEU A 277 7.64 9.45 18.90
CA LEU A 277 7.03 9.22 17.59
C LEU A 277 8.07 8.61 16.64
N GLY A 278 7.80 7.41 16.12
CA GLY A 278 8.72 6.63 15.29
C GLY A 278 9.80 5.95 16.13
N ALA A 279 9.38 5.14 17.10
CA ALA A 279 10.29 4.58 18.11
C ALA A 279 11.25 3.49 17.59
N GLY A 280 11.04 2.93 16.39
CA GLY A 280 11.94 1.94 15.78
C GLY A 280 12.14 0.69 16.65
N ALA A 281 13.39 0.36 17.00
CA ALA A 281 13.70 -0.74 17.94
C ALA A 281 13.74 -0.28 19.41
N GLY A 282 13.38 0.98 19.66
CA GLY A 282 13.10 1.53 20.99
C GLY A 282 14.31 2.04 21.75
N SER A 283 15.47 2.25 21.14
CA SER A 283 16.67 2.64 21.90
C SER A 283 16.47 3.92 22.75
N VAL A 284 15.85 4.95 22.19
CA VAL A 284 15.56 6.20 22.91
C VAL A 284 14.38 6.01 23.87
N ALA A 285 13.35 5.25 23.52
CA ALA A 285 12.22 4.93 24.41
C ALA A 285 12.69 4.23 25.68
N HIS A 286 13.59 3.26 25.54
CA HIS A 286 14.21 2.54 26.66
C HIS A 286 15.07 3.48 27.51
N TRP A 287 15.84 4.37 26.89
CA TRP A 287 16.63 5.39 27.60
C TRP A 287 15.74 6.38 28.37
N LEU A 288 14.64 6.83 27.76
CA LEU A 288 13.65 7.69 28.40
C LEU A 288 12.97 6.97 29.57
N ALA A 289 12.68 5.68 29.44
CA ALA A 289 12.04 4.89 30.49
C ALA A 289 12.94 4.72 31.74
N ASP A 290 14.27 4.68 31.56
CA ASP A 290 15.24 4.73 32.66
C ASP A 290 15.29 6.10 33.35
N ARG A 291 15.15 7.17 32.57
CA ARG A 291 15.22 8.56 33.05
C ARG A 291 13.95 8.96 33.79
N ALA A 292 12.80 8.66 33.20
CA ALA A 292 11.45 8.93 33.69
C ALA A 292 10.88 7.74 34.48
N ASP A 293 11.66 7.21 35.43
CA ASP A 293 11.36 5.98 36.18
C ASP A 293 10.18 6.11 37.17
N ARG A 294 9.63 7.30 37.35
CA ARG A 294 8.40 7.61 38.12
C ARG A 294 7.30 8.22 37.26
N GLY A 295 7.55 8.40 35.96
CA GLY A 295 6.65 9.00 34.99
C GLY A 295 6.07 7.95 34.05
N SER A 296 5.99 8.29 32.77
CA SER A 296 5.52 7.38 31.72
C SER A 296 6.17 7.68 30.37
N VAL A 297 6.35 6.68 29.54
CA VAL A 297 6.85 6.78 28.17
C VAL A 297 5.87 6.06 27.26
N LEU A 298 5.29 6.77 26.30
CA LEU A 298 4.52 6.20 25.20
C LEU A 298 5.41 6.16 23.96
N ALA A 299 5.75 4.96 23.49
CA ALA A 299 6.50 4.74 22.27
C ALA A 299 5.53 4.33 21.15
N VAL A 300 5.47 5.11 20.09
CA VAL A 300 4.57 4.90 18.95
C VAL A 300 5.38 4.59 17.70
N ASP A 301 5.01 3.52 17.00
CA ASP A 301 5.57 3.18 15.69
C ASP A 301 4.54 2.46 14.82
N ILE A 302 4.67 2.52 13.49
CA ILE A 302 3.87 1.73 12.56
C ILE A 302 4.21 0.24 12.65
N ASP A 303 5.45 -0.07 13.04
CA ASP A 303 5.94 -1.42 13.27
C ASP A 303 6.59 -1.53 14.66
N THR A 304 5.94 -2.30 15.53
CA THR A 304 6.37 -2.46 16.93
C THR A 304 7.05 -3.79 17.22
N GLN A 305 7.31 -4.62 16.20
CA GLN A 305 7.79 -6.00 16.39
C GLN A 305 9.14 -6.11 17.13
N HIS A 306 9.92 -5.02 17.19
CA HIS A 306 11.24 -4.97 17.82
C HIS A 306 11.27 -4.17 19.13
N LEU A 307 10.16 -3.55 19.52
CA LEU A 307 10.03 -2.83 20.79
C LEU A 307 9.63 -3.78 21.93
N ASP A 308 10.42 -3.79 23.00
CA ASP A 308 10.13 -4.61 24.18
C ASP A 308 9.35 -3.81 25.23
N ALA A 309 8.02 -3.86 25.16
CA ALA A 309 7.15 -3.25 26.18
C ALA A 309 7.40 -3.80 27.60
N GLY A 310 7.94 -5.02 27.73
CA GLY A 310 8.26 -5.64 29.02
C GLY A 310 9.51 -5.07 29.69
N ARG A 311 10.31 -4.28 28.96
CA ARG A 311 11.59 -3.74 29.42
C ARG A 311 11.45 -2.80 30.63
N SER A 312 10.36 -2.04 30.72
CA SER A 312 10.11 -1.11 31.83
C SER A 312 8.63 -1.03 32.17
N ARG A 313 8.32 -0.83 33.45
CA ARG A 313 6.95 -0.59 33.92
C ARG A 313 6.41 0.79 33.51
N THR A 314 7.29 1.72 33.17
CA THR A 314 6.93 3.07 32.72
C THR A 314 6.76 3.15 31.21
N LEU A 315 7.06 2.09 30.45
CA LEU A 315 6.97 2.07 29.00
C LEU A 315 5.65 1.45 28.53
N THR A 316 4.96 2.16 27.65
CA THR A 316 3.83 1.65 26.87
C THR A 316 4.20 1.72 25.40
N VAL A 317 3.97 0.63 24.66
CA VAL A 317 4.19 0.56 23.21
C VAL A 317 2.85 0.55 22.52
N GLN A 318 2.67 1.39 21.51
CA GLN A 318 1.46 1.48 20.71
C GLN A 318 1.81 1.40 19.23
N GLN A 319 1.23 0.40 18.54
CA GLN A 319 1.31 0.34 17.10
C GLN A 319 0.28 1.30 16.51
N ALA A 320 0.74 2.34 15.83
CA ALA A 320 -0.13 3.30 15.15
C ALA A 320 0.64 4.08 14.09
N ASP A 321 -0.07 4.51 13.04
CA ASP A 321 0.37 5.62 12.22
C ASP A 321 0.32 6.91 13.05
N VAL A 322 1.42 7.66 13.08
CA VAL A 322 1.50 8.93 13.81
C VAL A 322 0.48 9.96 13.28
N MET A 323 0.06 9.83 12.02
CA MET A 323 -0.95 10.69 11.43
C MET A 323 -2.37 10.33 11.87
N ASP A 324 -2.61 9.13 12.39
CA ASP A 324 -3.88 8.71 12.99
C ASP A 324 -3.87 8.78 14.52
N LEU A 325 -2.72 9.13 15.12
CA LEU A 325 -2.56 9.20 16.56
C LEU A 325 -3.35 10.38 17.14
N GLU A 326 -4.14 10.09 18.16
CA GLU A 326 -4.83 11.09 18.98
C GLU A 326 -4.33 11.02 20.43
N CYS A 327 -3.96 12.17 20.99
CA CYS A 327 -3.54 12.31 22.38
C CYS A 327 -4.26 13.49 23.03
N ALA A 328 -4.40 13.44 24.35
CA ALA A 328 -5.05 14.51 25.10
C ALA A 328 -4.18 15.79 25.07
N PRO A 329 -4.78 16.99 24.99
CA PRO A 329 -4.02 18.24 25.04
C PRO A 329 -3.18 18.36 26.33
N GLY A 330 -1.92 18.76 26.21
CA GLY A 330 -1.01 18.95 27.34
C GLY A 330 -0.65 17.67 28.12
N SER A 331 -0.75 16.50 27.48
CA SER A 331 -0.48 15.20 28.09
C SER A 331 1.00 14.86 28.26
N PHE A 332 1.93 15.53 27.57
CA PHE A 332 3.34 15.16 27.57
C PHE A 332 4.27 16.31 27.96
N ASP A 333 5.21 16.04 28.86
CA ASP A 333 6.23 16.99 29.30
C ASP A 333 7.45 16.97 28.35
N LEU A 334 7.63 15.89 27.60
CA LEU A 334 8.60 15.75 26.51
C LEU A 334 7.96 15.01 25.32
N ILE A 335 8.16 15.52 24.12
CA ILE A 335 7.88 14.79 22.86
C ILE A 335 9.18 14.71 22.06
N PHE A 336 9.56 13.51 21.65
CA PHE A 336 10.75 13.23 20.85
C PHE A 336 10.37 12.55 19.53
N SER A 337 11.03 12.90 18.44
CA SER A 337 10.89 12.20 17.16
C SER A 337 12.19 12.30 16.35
N ARG A 338 12.58 11.21 15.69
CA ARG A 338 13.77 11.16 14.85
C ARG A 338 13.48 10.45 13.53
N ALA A 339 13.80 11.10 12.42
CA ALA A 339 13.62 10.59 11.05
C ALA A 339 12.17 10.19 10.75
N VAL A 340 11.23 11.08 11.06
CA VAL A 340 9.79 10.84 10.84
C VAL A 340 9.20 11.93 9.95
N PHE A 341 9.36 13.21 10.32
CA PHE A 341 8.66 14.28 9.62
C PHE A 341 9.15 14.47 8.19
N GLU A 342 10.41 14.14 7.88
CA GLU A 342 10.93 14.21 6.50
C GLU A 342 10.19 13.28 5.52
N HIS A 343 9.54 12.25 6.05
CA HIS A 343 8.78 11.28 5.27
C HIS A 343 7.31 11.67 5.15
N LEU A 344 6.81 12.62 5.96
CA LEU A 344 5.41 13.02 5.95
C LEU A 344 5.06 13.89 4.73
N LYS A 345 3.89 13.62 4.14
CA LYS A 345 3.33 14.47 3.09
C LYS A 345 2.94 15.87 3.60
N ASP A 346 2.39 15.93 4.81
CA ASP A 346 2.06 17.18 5.51
C ASP A 346 2.63 17.16 6.94
N PRO A 347 3.94 17.44 7.10
CA PRO A 347 4.58 17.45 8.41
C PRO A 347 4.08 18.57 9.32
N GLU A 348 3.54 19.66 8.76
CA GLU A 348 3.01 20.79 9.53
C GLU A 348 1.70 20.42 10.24
N GLU A 349 0.85 19.59 9.62
CA GLU A 349 -0.37 19.06 10.26
C GLU A 349 -0.05 18.24 11.51
N LEU A 350 0.92 17.32 11.44
CA LEU A 350 1.35 16.56 12.62
C LEU A 350 1.95 17.50 13.67
N LEU A 351 2.77 18.46 13.25
CA LEU A 351 3.43 19.38 14.16
C LEU A 351 2.41 20.18 14.98
N ASP A 352 1.32 20.65 14.37
CA ASP A 352 0.25 21.37 15.07
C ASP A 352 -0.42 20.51 16.16
N ARG A 353 -0.65 19.23 15.88
CA ARG A 353 -1.20 18.30 16.87
C ARG A 353 -0.22 18.01 18.00
N VAL A 354 1.05 17.74 17.66
CA VAL A 354 2.15 17.51 18.61
C VAL A 354 2.29 18.70 19.58
N LEU A 355 2.23 19.93 19.08
CA LEU A 355 2.25 21.13 19.91
C LEU A 355 1.02 21.22 20.84
N GLY A 356 -0.14 20.74 20.39
CA GLY A 356 -1.34 20.61 21.21
C GLY A 356 -1.17 19.63 22.37
N TRP A 357 -0.50 18.50 22.13
CA TRP A 357 -0.23 17.45 23.13
C TRP A 357 0.85 17.85 24.15
N LEU A 358 1.74 18.78 23.80
CA LEU A 358 2.83 19.21 24.66
C LEU A 358 2.31 20.01 25.87
N ALA A 359 2.69 19.66 27.09
CA ALA A 359 2.28 20.38 28.30
C ALA A 359 2.88 21.80 28.35
N PRO A 360 2.23 22.77 29.02
CA PRO A 360 2.87 24.04 29.36
C PRO A 360 4.22 23.83 30.04
N GLY A 361 5.28 24.47 29.53
CA GLY A 361 6.64 24.28 30.01
C GLY A 361 7.35 23.01 29.52
N GLY A 362 6.68 22.14 28.76
CA GLY A 362 7.23 20.92 28.17
C GLY A 362 8.10 21.18 26.95
N TRP A 363 8.88 20.18 26.54
CA TRP A 363 9.86 20.26 25.46
C TRP A 363 9.49 19.40 24.26
N LEU A 364 9.67 19.94 23.06
CA LEU A 364 9.63 19.19 21.80
C LEU A 364 11.05 19.09 21.25
N VAL A 365 11.45 17.89 20.83
CA VAL A 365 12.71 17.61 20.15
C VAL A 365 12.40 16.84 18.86
N ILE A 366 12.79 17.39 17.72
CA ILE A 366 12.65 16.75 16.41
C ILE A 366 14.02 16.68 15.75
N GLU A 367 14.37 15.52 15.21
CA GLU A 367 15.62 15.30 14.50
C GLU A 367 15.32 14.72 13.10
N ASP A 368 15.53 15.49 12.04
CA ASP A 368 15.39 15.01 10.66
C ASP A 368 16.61 15.39 9.83
N PHE A 369 16.72 14.82 8.64
CA PHE A 369 17.86 15.03 7.79
C PHE A 369 17.70 16.22 6.85
N TYR A 370 18.85 16.80 6.52
CA TYR A 370 19.04 17.66 5.37
C TYR A 370 20.09 17.01 4.47
N TYR A 371 19.67 16.64 3.27
CA TYR A 371 20.56 16.04 2.28
C TYR A 371 21.27 17.13 1.47
N LEU A 372 22.60 17.05 1.42
CA LEU A 372 23.42 17.98 0.67
C LEU A 372 23.33 17.66 -0.84
N PRO A 373 23.44 18.66 -1.72
CA PRO A 373 23.34 18.43 -3.16
C PRO A 373 24.39 17.41 -3.64
N GLY A 374 23.95 16.34 -4.29
CA GLY A 374 24.87 15.31 -4.80
C GLY A 374 25.92 15.86 -5.76
N ALA A 375 25.61 16.93 -6.49
CA ALA A 375 26.54 17.60 -7.41
C ALA A 375 27.83 18.11 -6.73
N ASP A 376 27.80 18.34 -5.42
CA ASP A 376 28.96 18.82 -4.64
C ASP A 376 29.89 17.66 -4.19
N SER A 377 29.52 16.41 -4.46
CA SER A 377 30.32 15.25 -4.08
C SER A 377 31.71 15.26 -4.76
N PRO A 378 32.79 14.90 -4.04
CA PRO A 378 34.16 15.01 -4.56
C PRO A 378 34.47 14.00 -5.67
N THR A 379 33.73 12.89 -5.74
CA THR A 379 33.94 11.82 -6.74
C THR A 379 32.85 11.83 -7.79
N ALA A 380 33.16 11.38 -9.01
CA ALA A 380 32.17 11.28 -10.08
C ALA A 380 31.04 10.33 -9.68
N VAL A 381 31.40 9.16 -9.14
CA VAL A 381 30.44 8.16 -8.67
C VAL A 381 29.60 8.67 -7.50
N GLY A 382 30.19 9.42 -6.56
CA GLY A 382 29.44 10.05 -5.47
C GLY A 382 28.41 11.06 -5.97
N ARG A 383 28.75 11.85 -7.01
CA ARG A 383 27.79 12.76 -7.64
C ARG A 383 26.61 12.02 -8.24
N SER A 384 26.85 10.92 -8.97
CA SER A 384 25.79 10.08 -9.54
C SER A 384 24.92 9.46 -8.44
N LEU A 385 25.52 8.73 -7.49
CA LEU A 385 24.79 7.93 -6.49
C LEU A 385 24.01 8.78 -5.50
N VAL A 386 24.62 9.84 -4.96
CA VAL A 386 23.95 10.72 -3.99
C VAL A 386 22.78 11.45 -4.66
N ALA A 387 22.95 11.93 -5.90
CA ALA A 387 21.87 12.58 -6.64
C ALA A 387 20.74 11.60 -7.00
N ALA A 388 21.07 10.36 -7.40
CA ALA A 388 20.10 9.32 -7.68
C ALA A 388 19.30 8.94 -6.43
N TYR A 389 19.99 8.74 -5.29
CA TYR A 389 19.35 8.40 -4.03
C TYR A 389 18.39 9.50 -3.55
N VAL A 390 18.82 10.76 -3.56
CA VAL A 390 17.95 11.89 -3.17
C VAL A 390 16.72 11.96 -4.07
N ARG A 391 16.91 11.84 -5.39
CA ARG A 391 15.79 11.84 -6.35
C ARG A 391 14.82 10.69 -6.09
N HIS A 392 15.34 9.49 -5.88
CA HIS A 392 14.52 8.32 -5.59
C HIS A 392 13.64 8.50 -4.34
N MET A 393 14.18 9.12 -3.28
CA MET A 393 13.41 9.43 -2.07
C MET A 393 12.39 10.56 -2.30
N GLU A 394 12.75 11.61 -3.03
CA GLU A 394 11.82 12.69 -3.40
C GLU A 394 10.66 12.19 -4.27
N GLU A 395 10.92 11.25 -5.19
CA GLU A 395 9.91 10.58 -6.02
C GLU A 395 8.90 9.76 -5.16
N GLN A 396 9.30 9.32 -3.97
CA GLN A 396 8.43 8.67 -2.98
C GLN A 396 7.72 9.64 -2.03
N GLY A 397 7.90 10.95 -2.22
CA GLY A 397 7.23 11.99 -1.47
C GLY A 397 7.99 12.53 -0.25
N ALA A 398 9.24 12.12 -0.02
CA ALA A 398 10.05 12.68 1.06
C ALA A 398 10.50 14.12 0.77
N ASP A 399 10.45 15.02 1.77
CA ASP A 399 11.12 16.33 1.70
C ASP A 399 12.52 16.21 2.31
N MET A 400 13.49 15.87 1.46
CA MET A 400 14.90 15.70 1.82
C MET A 400 15.61 16.99 2.28
N ARG A 401 14.87 18.12 2.34
CA ARG A 401 15.33 19.42 2.83
C ARG A 401 14.61 19.86 4.11
N TRP A 402 13.66 19.07 4.61
CA TRP A 402 12.83 19.39 5.77
C TRP A 402 13.64 19.79 7.00
N GLY A 403 14.68 19.03 7.34
CA GLY A 403 15.51 19.26 8.53
C GLY A 403 16.04 20.69 8.65
N ARG A 404 16.36 21.35 7.52
CA ARG A 404 16.85 22.74 7.50
C ARG A 404 15.83 23.77 8.00
N ARG A 405 14.53 23.48 7.91
CA ARG A 405 13.45 24.41 8.30
C ARG A 405 13.04 24.26 9.76
N LEU A 406 13.39 23.15 10.41
CA LEU A 406 12.89 22.74 11.73
C LEU A 406 12.90 23.86 12.77
N ALA A 407 14.08 24.38 13.12
CA ALA A 407 14.21 25.37 14.19
C ALA A 407 13.41 26.65 13.92
N ALA A 408 13.40 27.12 12.67
CA ALA A 408 12.62 28.30 12.29
C ALA A 408 11.10 28.02 12.38
N THR A 409 10.66 26.81 12.01
CA THR A 409 9.27 26.40 12.16
C THR A 409 8.86 26.31 13.63
N LEU A 410 9.68 25.70 14.50
CA LEU A 410 9.43 25.63 15.94
C LEU A 410 9.25 27.02 16.56
N ALA A 411 10.16 27.95 16.24
CA ALA A 411 10.08 29.34 16.72
C ALA A 411 8.82 30.07 16.20
N ARG A 412 8.46 29.90 14.92
CA ARG A 412 7.25 30.52 14.34
C ARG A 412 5.96 29.96 14.94
N LYS A 413 5.97 28.71 15.38
CA LYS A 413 4.83 28.07 16.07
C LYS A 413 4.74 28.45 17.56
N GLY A 414 5.62 29.34 18.03
CA GLY A 414 5.52 29.94 19.37
C GLY A 414 6.24 29.17 20.48
N LEU A 415 7.12 28.22 20.14
CA LEU A 415 8.05 27.66 21.12
C LEU A 415 9.12 28.71 21.48
N ASP A 416 9.48 28.77 22.76
CA ASP A 416 10.62 29.52 23.25
C ASP A 416 11.85 28.60 23.46
N GLU A 417 12.97 29.17 23.90
CA GLU A 417 14.23 28.45 24.14
C GLU A 417 14.68 27.55 22.95
N VAL A 418 14.38 28.00 21.72
CA VAL A 418 14.62 27.21 20.52
C VAL A 418 16.12 27.05 20.26
N GLY A 419 16.55 25.79 20.16
CA GLY A 419 17.94 25.43 19.87
C GLY A 419 18.05 24.53 18.65
N THR A 420 19.28 24.39 18.16
CA THR A 420 19.60 23.53 17.03
C THR A 420 20.99 22.93 17.20
N ARG A 421 21.15 21.66 16.82
CA ARG A 421 22.43 20.99 16.66
C ARG A 421 22.45 20.30 15.31
N VAL A 422 23.60 20.33 14.65
CA VAL A 422 23.81 19.64 13.37
C VAL A 422 24.89 18.58 13.55
N THR A 423 24.57 17.34 13.17
CA THR A 423 25.51 16.21 13.19
C THR A 423 25.81 15.78 11.76
N PRO A 424 27.05 15.97 11.27
CA PRO A 424 27.46 15.49 9.95
C PRO A 424 27.37 13.97 9.82
N ALA A 425 26.89 13.51 8.67
CA ALA A 425 26.83 12.11 8.27
C ALA A 425 27.27 11.96 6.80
N GLY A 426 27.69 10.74 6.45
CA GLY A 426 28.14 10.42 5.10
C GLY A 426 29.38 9.53 5.08
N PRO A 427 29.82 9.15 3.87
CA PRO A 427 31.01 8.32 3.67
C PRO A 427 32.24 8.87 4.41
N GLY A 428 32.87 8.01 5.21
CA GLY A 428 34.07 8.33 5.96
C GLY A 428 33.86 9.16 7.24
N GLN A 429 32.65 9.63 7.57
CA GLN A 429 32.44 10.40 8.81
C GLN A 429 32.69 9.56 10.08
N SER A 430 32.31 8.28 10.06
CA SER A 430 32.67 7.29 11.06
C SER A 430 32.66 5.88 10.47
N ALA A 431 33.17 4.89 11.21
CA ALA A 431 33.05 3.49 10.80
C ALA A 431 31.58 3.05 10.68
N VAL A 432 30.72 3.53 11.59
CA VAL A 432 29.28 3.22 11.60
C VAL A 432 28.57 3.86 10.41
N ASP A 433 28.95 5.07 9.98
CA ASP A 433 28.40 5.68 8.75
C ASP A 433 28.69 4.81 7.52
N ASN A 434 29.93 4.35 7.37
CA ASN A 434 30.31 3.49 6.24
C ASN A 434 29.54 2.17 6.25
N GLU A 435 29.38 1.58 7.43
CA GLU A 435 28.62 0.33 7.61
C GLU A 435 27.15 0.52 7.25
N LEU A 436 26.51 1.57 7.78
CA LEU A 436 25.10 1.90 7.52
C LEU A 436 24.85 2.19 6.02
N ILE A 437 25.68 3.03 5.41
CA ILE A 437 25.55 3.37 3.98
C ILE A 437 25.81 2.14 3.12
N GLY A 438 26.86 1.37 3.43
CA GLY A 438 27.22 0.17 2.68
C GLY A 438 26.17 -0.93 2.80
N LEU A 439 25.51 -1.06 3.95
CA LEU A 439 24.39 -1.96 4.15
C LEU A 439 23.20 -1.54 3.28
N ARG A 440 22.77 -0.27 3.37
CA ARG A 440 21.65 0.27 2.58
C ARG A 440 21.88 0.12 1.08
N MET A 441 23.06 0.50 0.59
CA MET A 441 23.40 0.39 -0.84
C MET A 441 23.44 -1.06 -1.33
N ARG A 442 23.80 -2.02 -0.47
CA ARG A 442 23.75 -3.46 -0.82
C ARG A 442 22.32 -4.01 -0.82
N GLN A 443 21.45 -3.51 0.04
CA GLN A 443 20.04 -3.93 0.09
C GLN A 443 19.24 -3.31 -1.05
N GLU A 444 19.39 -2.01 -1.27
CA GLU A 444 18.47 -1.22 -2.10
C GLU A 444 19.14 -0.60 -3.33
N GLY A 445 20.46 -0.60 -3.42
CA GLY A 445 21.14 0.01 -4.57
C GLY A 445 20.73 -0.60 -5.91
N HIS A 446 20.22 -1.84 -5.92
CA HIS A 446 19.67 -2.48 -7.11
C HIS A 446 18.47 -1.70 -7.70
N THR A 447 17.64 -1.04 -6.89
CA THR A 447 16.49 -0.27 -7.38
C THR A 447 16.94 0.96 -8.18
N LEU A 448 18.06 1.57 -7.78
CA LEU A 448 18.69 2.68 -8.52
C LEU A 448 19.31 2.20 -9.84
N VAL A 449 19.76 0.94 -9.88
CA VAL A 449 20.29 0.31 -11.10
C VAL A 449 19.17 -0.07 -12.05
N GLU A 450 18.12 -0.72 -11.54
CA GLU A 450 16.95 -1.14 -12.31
C GLU A 450 16.16 0.04 -12.89
N SER A 451 16.11 1.16 -12.18
CA SER A 451 15.53 2.41 -12.69
C SER A 451 16.39 3.10 -13.76
N GLY A 452 17.63 2.63 -13.98
CA GLY A 452 18.59 3.23 -14.90
C GLY A 452 19.18 4.56 -14.42
N GLN A 453 19.00 4.93 -13.14
CA GLN A 453 19.56 6.16 -12.57
C GLN A 453 21.08 6.06 -12.36
N VAL A 454 21.58 4.85 -12.09
CA VAL A 454 23.02 4.54 -11.95
C VAL A 454 23.32 3.18 -12.57
N THR A 455 24.58 2.92 -12.90
CA THR A 455 25.04 1.61 -13.37
C THR A 455 25.45 0.69 -12.21
N ALA A 456 25.46 -0.62 -12.45
CA ALA A 456 25.97 -1.59 -11.48
C ALA A 456 27.46 -1.36 -11.14
N ASP A 457 28.25 -0.91 -12.12
CA ASP A 457 29.66 -0.57 -11.94
C ASP A 457 29.83 0.66 -11.06
N GLU A 458 29.01 1.71 -11.25
CA GLU A 458 29.00 2.88 -10.36
C GLU A 458 28.59 2.50 -8.93
N LEU A 459 27.58 1.65 -8.74
CA LEU A 459 27.21 1.16 -7.41
C LEU A 459 28.37 0.39 -6.74
N ALA A 460 29.04 -0.48 -7.49
CA ALA A 460 30.18 -1.24 -7.00
C ALA A 460 31.38 -0.34 -6.67
N GLU A 461 31.68 0.66 -7.51
CA GLU A 461 32.72 1.66 -7.27
C GLU A 461 32.43 2.48 -6.00
N PHE A 462 31.19 2.96 -5.83
CA PHE A 462 30.78 3.70 -4.64
C PHE A 462 30.98 2.87 -3.36
N LEU A 463 30.54 1.60 -3.37
CA LEU A 463 30.74 0.67 -2.26
C LEU A 463 32.23 0.43 -1.96
N GLY A 464 33.07 0.38 -2.99
CA GLY A 464 34.52 0.23 -2.85
C GLY A 464 35.22 1.46 -2.25
N LEU A 465 34.61 2.63 -2.35
CA LEU A 465 35.13 3.88 -1.78
C LEU A 465 34.79 4.08 -0.30
N LEU A 466 33.80 3.37 0.25
CA LEU A 466 33.41 3.50 1.65
C LEU A 466 34.58 3.16 2.59
N GLY A 467 34.84 4.05 3.55
CA GLY A 467 35.96 3.91 4.49
C GLY A 467 37.35 4.28 3.93
N THR A 468 37.44 4.67 2.65
CA THR A 468 38.70 5.15 2.07
C THR A 468 38.83 6.68 2.22
N PRO A 469 40.07 7.23 2.21
CA PRO A 469 40.26 8.70 2.18
C PRO A 469 39.62 9.38 0.97
N GLN A 470 39.64 8.72 -0.20
CA GLN A 470 39.12 9.23 -1.47
C GLN A 470 37.60 9.30 -1.48
N GLY A 471 36.95 8.34 -0.81
CA GLY A 471 35.49 8.30 -0.68
C GLY A 471 34.92 9.20 0.39
N ARG A 472 35.74 9.94 1.16
CA ARG A 472 35.24 10.76 2.27
C ARG A 472 34.38 11.91 1.76
N ASP A 473 33.14 11.97 2.23
CA ASP A 473 32.16 12.99 1.84
C ASP A 473 31.19 13.28 3.00
N MET A 474 30.58 14.46 2.98
CA MET A 474 29.48 14.84 3.86
C MET A 474 28.23 14.96 3.00
N THR A 475 27.42 13.91 2.99
CA THR A 475 26.24 13.81 2.12
C THR A 475 24.97 14.23 2.83
N THR A 476 24.97 14.20 4.16
CA THR A 476 23.75 14.37 4.95
C THR A 476 24.08 15.05 6.29
N LEU A 477 23.14 15.86 6.78
CA LEU A 477 23.19 16.50 8.08
C LEU A 477 21.97 16.03 8.88
N LEU A 478 22.16 15.39 10.04
CA LEU A 478 21.07 15.27 11.00
C LEU A 478 20.90 16.64 11.67
N VAL A 479 19.74 17.26 11.47
CA VAL A 479 19.37 18.52 12.11
C VAL A 479 18.46 18.21 13.28
N SER A 480 18.99 18.33 14.48
CA SER A 480 18.21 18.23 15.71
C SER A 480 17.77 19.63 16.12
N ALA A 481 16.47 19.86 16.24
CA ALA A 481 15.89 21.10 16.74
C ALA A 481 15.03 20.80 17.97
N TRP A 482 15.05 21.72 18.93
CA TRP A 482 14.19 21.63 20.11
C TRP A 482 13.64 22.99 20.47
N GLY A 483 12.55 22.99 21.23
CA GLY A 483 11.94 24.20 21.78
C GLY A 483 11.01 23.85 22.92
N ARG A 484 10.73 24.85 23.76
CA ARG A 484 9.89 24.70 24.93
C ARG A 484 8.56 25.41 24.73
N ARG A 485 7.48 24.77 25.19
CA ARG A 485 6.15 25.39 25.19
C ARG A 485 6.11 26.46 26.30
N PRO A 486 5.77 27.72 26.01
CA PRO A 486 5.66 28.75 27.04
C PRO A 486 4.66 28.35 28.14
N THR A 487 4.93 28.80 29.35
CA THR A 487 3.95 28.69 30.46
C THR A 487 2.95 29.85 30.33
N PRO A 488 1.63 29.61 30.43
CA PRO A 488 0.61 30.65 30.36
C PRO A 488 0.75 31.76 31.40
#